data_AF-A0A317LQD5-F1
#
_entry.id   AF-A0A317LQD5-F1
#
_cell.length_a   1.000
_cell.length_b   1.000
_cell.length_c   1.000
_cell.angle_alpha   90.00
_cell.angle_beta   90.00
_cell.angle_gamma   90.00
#
_symmetry.space_group_name_H-M   'P 1'
#
loop_
_entity.id
_entity.type
_entity.pdbx_description
1 polymer ?
#
loop_
_entity_poly.entity_id
_entity_poly.type
_entity_poly.pdbx_seq_one_letter_code
_entity_poly.pdbx_strand_id
1 'polypeptide(L)' 'MAWTWRYIGVDGDRTGAEDLPTESFTSRGDAESWLGENWAELAEGGVASVALLEEDHEVYTMPLGAE' A
#
# COMPACT_ATOMS: atom_id res chain seq x y z
N MET A 1 -8.83 15.25 -2.24
CA MET A 1 -7.96 14.54 -1.30
C MET A 1 -8.40 13.07 -1.19
N ALA A 2 -8.07 12.28 -2.21
CA ALA A 2 -8.21 10.83 -2.16
C ALA A 2 -6.85 10.24 -1.77
N TRP A 3 -6.85 9.31 -0.82
CA TRP A 3 -5.66 8.60 -0.37
C TRP A 3 -5.65 7.22 -0.99
N THR A 4 -4.51 6.73 -1.47
CA THR A 4 -4.44 5.42 -2.15
C THR A 4 -3.13 4.73 -1.84
N TRP A 5 -3.14 3.40 -1.75
CA TRP A 5 -1.92 2.62 -1.57
C TRP A 5 -1.37 2.13 -2.91
N ARG A 6 -0.06 2.32 -3.11
CA ARG A 6 0.75 1.66 -4.13
C ARG A 6 1.53 0.54 -3.47
N TYR A 7 1.42 -0.65 -4.04
CA TYR A 7 2.14 -1.83 -3.60
C TYR A 7 3.45 -1.97 -4.37
N ILE A 8 4.52 -2.29 -3.65
CA ILE A 8 5.88 -2.46 -4.18
C ILE A 8 6.33 -3.86 -3.82
N GLY A 9 6.72 -4.65 -4.81
CA GLY A 9 7.11 -6.05 -4.63
C GLY A 9 8.53 -6.19 -4.11
N VAL A 10 8.89 -7.41 -3.69
CA VAL A 10 10.25 -7.76 -3.22
C VAL A 10 11.35 -7.56 -4.25
N ASP A 11 11.01 -7.58 -5.54
CA ASP A 11 11.96 -7.37 -6.65
C ASP A 11 12.20 -5.87 -6.94
N GLY A 12 11.49 -4.97 -6.26
CA GLY A 12 11.50 -3.53 -6.53
C GLY A 12 10.68 -3.13 -7.76
N ASP A 13 10.15 -4.10 -8.52
CA ASP A 13 9.12 -3.85 -9.51
C ASP A 13 7.78 -3.58 -8.82
N ARG A 14 6.92 -2.79 -9.47
CA ARG A 14 5.52 -2.70 -9.04
C ARG A 14 4.98 -4.11 -9.13
N THR A 15 4.66 -4.73 -7.99
CA THR A 15 3.92 -5.99 -7.99
C THR A 15 2.76 -5.77 -8.94
N GLY A 16 2.47 -6.75 -9.80
CA GLY A 16 1.28 -6.78 -10.68
C GLY A 16 0.01 -6.80 -9.84
N ALA A 17 -0.19 -5.73 -9.09
CA ALA A 17 -1.23 -5.44 -8.13
C ALA A 17 -2.54 -5.11 -8.85
N GLU A 18 -2.69 -5.62 -10.08
CA GLU A 18 -3.95 -5.61 -10.82
C GLU A 18 -5.02 -6.42 -10.07
N ASP A 19 -4.59 -7.38 -9.23
CA ASP A 19 -5.47 -8.18 -8.37
C ASP A 19 -5.55 -7.67 -6.92
N LEU A 20 -4.69 -6.72 -6.52
CA LEU A 20 -4.73 -6.16 -5.17
C LEU A 20 -5.73 -4.99 -5.11
N PRO A 21 -6.49 -4.87 -4.02
CA PRO A 21 -7.45 -3.79 -3.84
C PRO A 21 -6.76 -2.43 -3.96
N THR A 22 -7.11 -1.67 -5.00
CA THR A 22 -6.75 -0.25 -5.11
C THR A 22 -7.86 0.56 -4.46
N GLU A 23 -7.90 0.54 -3.12
CA GLU A 23 -8.89 1.28 -2.36
C GLU A 23 -8.51 2.76 -2.23
N SER A 24 -9.48 3.62 -2.50
CA SER A 24 -9.38 5.07 -2.34
C SER A 24 -10.02 5.50 -1.03
N PHE A 25 -9.22 6.01 -0.10
CA PHE A 25 -9.66 6.44 1.21
C PHE A 25 -9.92 7.94 1.24
N THR A 26 -10.81 8.36 2.13
CA THR A 26 -11.16 9.79 2.30
C THR A 26 -10.23 10.51 3.29
N SER A 27 -9.41 9.76 4.04
CA SER A 27 -8.45 10.29 5.00
C SER A 27 -7.28 9.32 5.20
N ARG A 28 -6.11 9.86 5.55
CA ARG A 28 -4.90 9.08 5.86
C ARG A 28 -5.13 8.05 6.97
N GLY A 29 -5.87 8.41 8.03
CA GLY A 29 -6.10 7.49 9.14
C GLY A 29 -6.94 6.26 8.77
N ASP A 30 -7.85 6.42 7.80
CA ASP A 30 -8.66 5.33 7.24
C ASP A 30 -7.78 4.41 6.39
N ALA A 31 -6.88 5.00 5.58
CA ALA A 31 -5.87 4.28 4.82
C ALA A 31 -4.89 3.50 5.72
N GLU A 32 -4.42 4.11 6.81
CA GLU A 32 -3.53 3.48 7.80
C GLU A 32 -4.22 2.33 8.55
N SER A 33 -5.51 2.51 8.92
CA SER A 33 -6.30 1.44 9.53
C SER A 33 -6.44 0.26 8.58
N TRP A 34 -6.84 0.52 7.33
CA TRP A 34 -6.98 -0.50 6.31
C TRP A 34 -5.66 -1.26 6.07
N LEU A 35 -4.54 -0.54 5.99
CA LEU A 35 -3.23 -1.17 5.82
C LEU A 35 -2.89 -2.08 7.00
N GLY A 36 -3.18 -1.65 8.23
CA GLY A 36 -2.99 -2.45 9.44
C GLY A 36 -3.89 -3.68 9.53
N GLU A 37 -4.97 -3.74 8.76
CA GLU A 37 -5.84 -4.92 8.64
C GLU A 37 -5.39 -5.85 7.49
N ASN A 38 -4.93 -5.28 6.38
CA ASN A 38 -4.59 -6.02 5.15
C ASN A 38 -3.09 -6.35 5.02
N TRP A 39 -2.21 -5.86 5.92
CA TRP A 39 -0.75 -6.03 5.80
C TRP A 39 -0.32 -7.49 5.66
N ALA A 40 -1.01 -8.42 6.33
CA ALA A 40 -0.69 -9.85 6.28
C ALA A 40 -0.97 -10.41 4.88
N GLU A 41 -2.15 -10.12 4.32
CA GLU A 41 -2.54 -10.54 2.97
C GLU A 41 -1.64 -9.90 1.90
N LEU A 42 -1.26 -8.64 2.10
CA LEU A 42 -0.31 -7.95 1.22
C LEU A 42 1.08 -8.60 1.27
N ALA A 43 1.58 -8.91 2.46
CA ALA A 43 2.86 -9.60 2.64
C ALA A 43 2.83 -11.01 2.02
N GLU A 44 1.74 -11.76 2.20
CA GLU A 44 1.52 -13.06 1.54
C GLU A 44 1.43 -12.93 0.01
N GLY A 45 0.87 -11.82 -0.48
CA GLY A 45 0.84 -11.44 -1.89
C GLY A 45 2.20 -11.00 -2.46
N GLY A 46 3.27 -11.02 -1.67
CA GLY A 46 4.62 -10.65 -2.09
C GLY A 46 4.88 -9.14 -2.12
N VAL A 47 4.06 -8.35 -1.43
CA VAL A 47 4.31 -6.92 -1.24
C VAL A 47 5.38 -6.73 -0.18
N ALA A 48 6.47 -6.06 -0.56
CA ALA A 48 7.58 -5.72 0.31
C ALA A 48 7.41 -4.36 0.97
N SER A 49 6.80 -3.41 0.26
CA SER A 49 6.59 -2.05 0.76
C SER A 49 5.32 -1.46 0.17
N VAL A 50 4.74 -0.50 0.89
CA VAL A 50 3.56 0.25 0.45
C VAL A 50 3.86 1.74 0.47
N ALA A 51 3.43 2.42 -0.57
CA ALA A 51 3.50 3.87 -0.70
C ALA A 51 2.09 4.45 -0.64
N LEU A 52 1.88 5.42 0.24
CA LEU A 52 0.67 6.20 0.36
C LEU A 52 0.73 7.38 -0.62
N LEU A 53 -0.26 7.47 -1.48
CA LEU A 53 -0.44 8.55 -2.43
C LEU A 53 -1.60 9.45 -1.99
N GLU A 54 -1.41 10.76 -2.09
CA GLU A 54 -2.46 11.77 -2.00
C GLU A 54 -2.77 12.28 -3.41
N GLU A 55 -3.94 11.93 -3.94
CA GLU A 55 -4.51 12.28 -5.26
C GLU A 55 -3.73 11.77 -6.49
N ASP A 56 -2.40 11.74 -6.42
CA ASP A 56 -1.43 11.07 -7.32
C ASP A 56 0.02 11.21 -6.77
N HIS A 57 0.21 11.98 -5.70
CA HIS A 57 1.52 12.31 -5.16
C HIS A 57 1.90 11.35 -4.03
N GLU A 58 3.02 10.65 -4.14
CA GLU A 58 3.57 9.84 -3.04
C GLU A 58 3.97 10.75 -1.87
N VAL A 59 3.32 10.56 -0.72
CA VAL A 59 3.53 11.38 0.48
C VAL A 59 4.18 10.59 1.61
N TYR A 60 4.07 9.26 1.59
CA TYR A 60 4.63 8.40 2.63
C TYR A 60 4.89 7.00 2.09
N THR A 61 5.97 6.36 2.52
CA THR A 61 6.28 4.97 2.13
C THR A 61 6.69 4.19 3.36
N MET A 62 6.12 3.00 3.52
CA MET A 62 6.32 2.11 4.67
C MET A 62 6.70 0.71 4.18
N PRO A 63 7.79 0.12 4.70
CA PRO A 63 8.09 -1.29 4.44
C PRO A 63 7.13 -2.20 5.20
N LEU A 64 6.58 -3.21 4.51
CA LEU A 64 5.79 -4.29 5.13
C LEU A 64 6.69 -5.39 5.69
N GLY A 65 7.90 -5.54 5.13
CA GLY A 65 8.93 -6.41 5.69
C GLY A 65 9.48 -5.82 6.98
N ALA A 66 9.07 -6.40 8.11
CA ALA A 66 9.73 -6.17 9.38
C ALA A 66 11.21 -6.56 9.26
N GLU A 67 12.09 -5.63 9.65
CA GLU A 67 13.53 -5.85 9.84
C GLU A 67 13.84 -6.96 10.86
#